data_AF-A0AAD0C3L9-F1
#
_entry.id   AF-A0AAD0C3L9-F1
#
_cell.length_a   1.000
_cell.length_b   1.000
_cell.length_c   1.000
_cell.angle_alpha   90.00
_cell.angle_beta   90.00
_cell.angle_gamma   90.00
#
_symmetry.space_group_name_H-M   'P 1'
#
loop_
_entity.id
_entity.type
_entity.pdbx_description
1 polymer ?
#
loop_
_entity_poly.entity_id
_entity_poly.type
_entity_poly.pdbx_seq_one_letter_code
_entity_poly.pdbx_strand_id
1 'polypeptide(L)'
;MFEIGKEYKRKLDIHGKYGGQGGGGISTPKNFPVVFIFTSQSGEEHGYRDEYRNDGVFWYTGEGQTGDMKMVVGNKAICDHKENNKTIHVFESTKKSYVRYLGTAECLGFHEEVRPDTNGDERNAFIFHLDINSIEAENEINEPRSDYDSGKKNDVKTLKNKSLKELRKAALHKAPSNSKPKEKRESAHYRSEALKLYVLARSKGICEGCNAEAPFKTRKGPFLECHHVHRLADGGPDHPKNVVALCPNCHRRAHYAIDSTAYNEKLKLVASSAEENAM
;
A
#
# COMPACT_ATOMS: atom_id res chain seq x y z
N MET A 1 -10.30 -21.83 -2.05
CA MET A 1 -9.46 -20.63 -1.83
C MET A 1 -8.99 -20.14 -3.20
N PHE A 2 -8.60 -18.88 -3.35
CA PHE A 2 -7.97 -18.39 -4.59
C PHE A 2 -6.45 -18.56 -4.50
N GLU A 3 -5.82 -18.92 -5.61
CA GLU A 3 -4.37 -19.12 -5.76
C GLU A 3 -3.78 -17.89 -6.45
N ILE A 4 -2.70 -17.32 -5.89
CA ILE A 4 -2.09 -16.09 -6.40
C ILE A 4 -1.48 -16.35 -7.79
N GLY A 5 -1.53 -15.35 -8.66
CA GLY A 5 -1.12 -15.46 -10.06
C GLY A 5 -2.10 -16.21 -10.97
N LYS A 6 -3.04 -16.99 -10.42
CA LYS A 6 -3.99 -17.80 -11.19
C LYS A 6 -5.10 -16.96 -11.82
N GLU A 7 -5.44 -17.28 -13.06
CA GLU A 7 -6.59 -16.69 -13.76
C GLU A 7 -7.90 -17.41 -13.44
N TYR A 8 -8.98 -16.62 -13.36
CA TYR A 8 -10.34 -17.07 -13.10
C TYR A 8 -11.32 -16.40 -14.06
N LYS A 9 -12.36 -17.12 -14.53
CA LYS A 9 -13.45 -16.50 -15.28
C LYS A 9 -14.36 -15.75 -14.32
N ARG A 10 -14.32 -14.41 -14.31
CA ARG A 10 -15.03 -13.57 -13.33
C ARG A 10 -16.51 -13.96 -13.14
N LYS A 11 -17.24 -14.22 -14.24
CA LYS A 11 -18.66 -14.61 -14.19
C LYS A 11 -18.89 -16.01 -13.60
N LEU A 12 -18.04 -16.99 -13.91
CA LEU A 12 -18.25 -18.40 -13.58
C LEU A 12 -17.59 -18.78 -12.25
N ASP A 13 -16.29 -18.49 -12.12
CA ASP A 13 -15.46 -18.95 -11.00
C ASP A 13 -15.60 -18.09 -9.75
N ILE A 14 -16.02 -16.83 -9.90
CA ILE A 14 -16.22 -15.88 -8.80
C ILE A 14 -17.72 -15.66 -8.60
N HIS A 15 -18.40 -14.95 -9.50
CA HIS A 15 -19.82 -14.63 -9.31
C HIS A 15 -20.74 -15.87 -9.32
N GLY A 16 -20.40 -16.93 -10.07
CA GLY A 16 -21.13 -18.19 -10.05
C GLY A 16 -21.03 -18.98 -8.73
N LYS A 17 -20.01 -18.71 -7.91
CA LYS A 17 -19.79 -19.37 -6.61
C LYS A 17 -20.19 -18.50 -5.42
N TYR A 18 -19.86 -17.22 -5.47
CA TYR A 18 -20.04 -16.27 -4.36
C TYR A 18 -21.19 -15.26 -4.58
N GLY A 19 -21.72 -15.13 -5.80
CA GLY A 19 -22.68 -14.09 -6.15
C GLY A 19 -22.06 -12.68 -6.16
N GLY A 20 -22.81 -11.70 -5.64
CA GLY A 20 -22.41 -10.29 -5.60
C GLY A 20 -22.59 -9.54 -6.93
N GLN A 21 -22.16 -8.29 -6.95
CA GLN A 21 -22.34 -7.36 -8.07
C GLN A 21 -21.38 -7.68 -9.23
N GLY A 22 -21.93 -7.95 -10.42
CA GLY A 22 -21.14 -8.35 -11.59
C GLY A 22 -20.53 -7.22 -12.43
N GLY A 23 -21.04 -5.98 -12.30
CA GLY A 23 -20.75 -4.88 -13.24
C GLY A 23 -19.72 -3.84 -12.77
N GLY A 24 -19.41 -3.75 -11.48
CA GLY A 24 -18.52 -2.73 -10.91
C GLY A 24 -17.08 -3.22 -10.68
N GLY A 25 -16.21 -2.30 -10.25
CA GLY A 25 -14.88 -2.62 -9.72
C GLY A 25 -14.95 -3.32 -8.36
N ILE A 26 -16.01 -3.09 -7.58
CA ILE A 26 -16.22 -3.69 -6.26
C ILE A 26 -17.40 -4.66 -6.29
N SER A 27 -17.29 -5.79 -5.58
CA SER A 27 -18.40 -6.72 -5.34
C SER A 27 -18.44 -7.15 -3.88
N THR A 28 -19.63 -7.15 -3.30
CA THR A 28 -19.89 -7.41 -1.88
C THR A 28 -20.92 -8.53 -1.72
N PRO A 29 -20.52 -9.81 -1.88
CA PRO A 29 -21.36 -10.96 -1.56
C PRO A 29 -22.04 -10.83 -0.19
N LYS A 30 -23.36 -11.06 -0.14
CA LYS A 30 -24.13 -10.98 1.11
C LYS A 30 -23.85 -12.16 2.05
N ASN A 31 -23.62 -13.34 1.49
CA ASN A 31 -23.55 -14.61 2.23
C ASN A 31 -22.12 -15.05 2.57
N PHE A 32 -21.12 -14.24 2.25
CA PHE A 32 -19.70 -14.56 2.45
C PHE A 32 -18.96 -13.36 3.07
N PRO A 33 -18.02 -13.58 4.00
CA PRO A 33 -17.25 -12.52 4.65
C PRO A 33 -16.11 -12.02 3.73
N VAL A 34 -16.46 -11.57 2.53
CA VAL A 34 -15.51 -11.15 1.49
C VAL A 34 -15.93 -9.86 0.81
N VAL A 35 -14.93 -9.12 0.32
CA VAL A 35 -15.07 -8.02 -0.63
C VAL A 35 -14.16 -8.34 -1.81
N PHE A 36 -14.70 -8.37 -3.03
CA PHE A 36 -13.90 -8.55 -4.23
C PHE A 36 -13.62 -7.19 -4.86
N ILE A 37 -12.34 -6.94 -5.16
CA ILE A 37 -11.88 -5.78 -5.91
C ILE A 37 -11.35 -6.28 -7.26
N PHE A 38 -11.77 -5.60 -8.32
CA PHE A 38 -11.36 -5.83 -9.70
C PHE A 38 -10.79 -4.52 -10.25
N THR A 39 -9.47 -4.51 -10.48
CA THR A 39 -8.80 -3.39 -11.16
C THR A 39 -8.63 -3.67 -12.66
N SER A 40 -8.56 -2.61 -13.45
CA SER A 40 -8.41 -2.65 -14.91
C SER A 40 -7.98 -1.30 -15.48
N GLN A 41 -7.12 -1.31 -16.50
CA GLN A 41 -6.74 -0.10 -17.25
C GLN A 41 -7.92 0.61 -17.93
N SER A 42 -9.01 -0.12 -18.27
CA SER A 42 -10.23 0.48 -18.82
C SER A 42 -11.00 1.39 -17.85
N GLY A 43 -10.53 1.54 -16.60
CA GLY A 43 -11.08 2.51 -15.65
C GLY A 43 -10.68 3.96 -15.93
N GLU A 44 -9.62 4.18 -16.73
CA GLU A 44 -9.10 5.53 -17.01
C GLU A 44 -10.14 6.43 -17.70
N GLU A 45 -11.02 5.86 -18.54
CA GLU A 45 -12.15 6.54 -19.17
C GLU A 45 -13.17 7.12 -18.16
N HIS A 46 -13.16 6.63 -16.92
CA HIS A 46 -13.99 7.13 -15.81
C HIS A 46 -13.18 7.95 -14.80
N GLY A 47 -11.93 8.33 -15.11
CA GLY A 47 -11.02 8.99 -14.18
C GLY A 47 -10.50 8.08 -13.06
N TYR A 48 -10.61 6.75 -13.21
CA TYR A 48 -9.99 5.81 -12.28
C TYR A 48 -8.50 5.66 -12.61
N ARG A 49 -7.67 5.62 -11.56
CA ARG A 49 -6.24 5.34 -11.67
C ARG A 49 -5.85 4.54 -10.45
N ASP A 50 -5.66 3.25 -10.68
CA ASP A 50 -5.25 2.29 -9.69
C ASP A 50 -3.77 1.97 -9.92
N GLU A 51 -2.94 2.12 -8.90
CA GLU A 51 -1.48 2.04 -9.05
C GLU A 51 -0.78 1.63 -7.75
N TYR A 52 0.30 0.86 -7.85
CA TYR A 52 1.25 0.73 -6.75
C TYR A 52 2.05 2.02 -6.60
N ARG A 53 2.19 2.48 -5.37
CA ARG A 53 3.03 3.62 -5.01
C ARG A 53 4.41 3.16 -4.57
N ASN A 54 5.36 4.09 -4.51
CA ASN A 54 6.78 3.84 -4.21
C ASN A 54 7.06 3.36 -2.77
N ASP A 55 6.03 3.20 -1.93
CA ASP A 55 6.06 2.63 -0.58
C ASP A 55 5.47 1.21 -0.52
N GLY A 56 5.06 0.66 -1.68
CA GLY A 56 4.42 -0.66 -1.80
C GLY A 56 2.90 -0.66 -1.64
N VAL A 57 2.28 0.48 -1.29
CA VAL A 57 0.83 0.57 -1.09
C VAL A 57 0.13 0.65 -2.44
N PHE A 58 -0.87 -0.20 -2.66
CA PHE A 58 -1.73 -0.13 -3.84
C PHE A 58 -2.84 0.90 -3.63
N TRP A 59 -2.83 1.97 -4.40
CA TRP A 59 -3.91 2.96 -4.42
C TRP A 59 -5.02 2.46 -5.33
N TYR A 60 -6.21 2.28 -4.77
CA TYR A 60 -7.40 1.80 -5.48
C TYR A 60 -8.49 2.87 -5.52
N THR A 61 -9.02 3.16 -6.70
CA THR A 61 -10.07 4.15 -6.88
C THR A 61 -11.44 3.57 -6.51
N GLY A 62 -12.19 4.27 -5.67
CA GLY A 62 -13.52 3.86 -5.21
C GLY A 62 -14.57 3.80 -6.33
N GLU A 63 -15.72 3.21 -6.02
CA GLU A 63 -16.85 3.15 -6.95
C GLU A 63 -17.62 4.48 -7.01
N GLY A 64 -17.95 4.91 -8.23
CA GLY A 64 -18.80 6.08 -8.52
C GLY A 64 -18.39 6.74 -9.82
N GLN A 65 -19.09 6.44 -10.92
CA GLN A 65 -18.71 6.87 -12.27
C GLN A 65 -19.06 8.33 -12.60
N THR A 66 -20.01 8.94 -11.89
CA THR A 66 -20.55 10.28 -12.18
C THR A 66 -20.83 11.03 -10.89
N GLY A 67 -20.37 12.28 -10.81
CA GLY A 67 -20.44 13.13 -9.62
C GLY A 67 -19.67 12.59 -8.41
N ASP A 68 -19.76 13.31 -7.28
CA ASP A 68 -19.04 12.97 -6.04
C ASP A 68 -19.29 11.54 -5.57
N MET A 69 -18.21 10.83 -5.27
CA MET A 69 -18.27 9.47 -4.73
C MET A 69 -18.91 9.46 -3.34
N LYS A 70 -19.62 8.38 -3.04
CA LYS A 70 -20.36 8.23 -1.77
C LYS A 70 -19.81 7.07 -0.97
N MET A 71 -19.63 7.27 0.34
CA MET A 71 -19.13 6.24 1.26
C MET A 71 -20.25 5.25 1.64
N VAL A 72 -20.72 4.52 0.62
CA VAL A 72 -21.82 3.55 0.68
C VAL A 72 -21.40 2.25 0.01
N VAL A 73 -22.20 1.19 0.17
CA VAL A 73 -22.07 -0.11 -0.53
C VAL A 73 -20.62 -0.62 -0.63
N GLY A 74 -19.97 -0.56 -1.80
CA GLY A 74 -18.62 -1.06 -2.03
C GLY A 74 -17.55 -0.22 -1.33
N ASN A 75 -17.63 1.12 -1.45
CA ASN A 75 -16.70 2.04 -0.77
C ASN A 75 -16.72 1.82 0.76
N LYS A 76 -17.93 1.73 1.34
CA LYS A 76 -18.10 1.45 2.77
C LYS A 76 -17.60 0.05 3.14
N ALA A 77 -17.80 -0.94 2.28
CA ALA A 77 -17.33 -2.30 2.53
C ALA A 77 -15.79 -2.43 2.50
N ILE A 78 -15.07 -1.61 1.72
CA ILE A 78 -13.61 -1.52 1.77
C ILE A 78 -13.16 -0.83 3.06
N CYS A 79 -13.74 0.34 3.37
CA CYS A 79 -13.44 1.11 4.58
C CYS A 79 -13.57 0.25 5.85
N ASP A 80 -14.71 -0.41 6.01
CA ASP A 80 -15.08 -1.07 7.26
C ASP A 80 -14.81 -2.60 7.23
N HIS A 81 -14.00 -3.09 6.29
CA HIS A 81 -13.77 -4.53 6.11
C HIS A 81 -13.28 -5.22 7.40
N LYS A 82 -12.35 -4.61 8.15
CA LYS A 82 -11.86 -5.14 9.44
C LYS A 82 -12.96 -5.22 10.50
N GLU A 83 -13.71 -4.14 10.69
CA GLU A 83 -14.80 -4.07 11.68
C GLU A 83 -15.89 -5.10 11.40
N ASN A 84 -16.14 -5.40 10.13
CA ASN A 84 -17.12 -6.39 9.68
C ASN A 84 -16.53 -7.80 9.47
N ASN A 85 -15.28 -8.06 9.89
CA ASN A 85 -14.56 -9.32 9.70
C ASN A 85 -14.60 -9.85 8.24
N LYS A 86 -14.43 -8.96 7.26
CA LYS A 86 -14.41 -9.29 5.82
C LYS A 86 -12.99 -9.25 5.26
N THR A 87 -12.65 -10.26 4.47
CA THR A 87 -11.40 -10.31 3.70
C THR A 87 -11.57 -9.59 2.36
N ILE A 88 -10.71 -8.60 2.08
CA ILE A 88 -10.62 -8.04 0.74
C ILE A 88 -9.78 -9.00 -0.13
N HIS A 89 -10.27 -9.33 -1.31
CA HIS A 89 -9.59 -10.15 -2.31
C HIS A 89 -9.44 -9.32 -3.59
N VAL A 90 -8.19 -9.10 -4.03
CA VAL A 90 -7.87 -8.24 -5.17
C VAL A 90 -7.57 -9.07 -6.40
N PHE A 91 -8.15 -8.66 -7.51
CA PHE A 91 -7.95 -9.22 -8.84
C PHE A 91 -7.66 -8.12 -9.84
N GLU A 92 -6.83 -8.41 -10.83
CA GLU A 92 -6.62 -7.55 -12.01
C GLU A 92 -7.25 -8.18 -13.25
N SER A 93 -7.70 -7.35 -14.20
CA SER A 93 -8.27 -7.82 -15.46
C SER A 93 -7.18 -8.09 -16.49
N THR A 94 -7.02 -9.35 -16.91
CA THR A 94 -5.97 -9.75 -17.87
C THR A 94 -6.45 -9.76 -19.32
N LYS A 95 -7.66 -10.28 -19.56
CA LYS A 95 -8.31 -10.37 -20.86
C LYS A 95 -9.82 -10.48 -20.71
N LYS A 96 -10.57 -10.35 -21.80
CA LYS A 96 -12.05 -10.34 -21.80
C LYS A 96 -12.63 -11.49 -20.95
N SER A 97 -13.33 -11.12 -19.87
CA SER A 97 -13.97 -12.02 -18.87
C SER A 97 -13.04 -12.80 -17.93
N TYR A 98 -11.72 -12.66 -18.01
CA TYR A 98 -10.74 -13.29 -17.12
C TYR A 98 -10.08 -12.26 -16.21
N VAL A 99 -9.79 -12.70 -14.99
CA VAL A 99 -9.09 -11.90 -13.99
C VAL A 99 -8.02 -12.73 -13.30
N ARG A 100 -6.83 -12.17 -13.07
CA ARG A 100 -5.74 -12.80 -12.30
C ARG A 100 -5.87 -12.40 -10.84
N TYR A 101 -5.80 -13.38 -9.93
CA TYR A 101 -5.83 -13.11 -8.49
C TYR A 101 -4.48 -12.57 -8.01
N LEU A 102 -4.50 -11.39 -7.40
CA LEU A 102 -3.29 -10.74 -6.87
C LEU A 102 -3.03 -11.13 -5.41
N GLY A 103 -4.07 -11.30 -4.61
CA GLY A 103 -3.92 -11.62 -3.19
C GLY A 103 -5.07 -11.14 -2.32
N THR A 104 -4.94 -11.32 -1.01
CA THR A 104 -5.80 -10.63 -0.04
C THR A 104 -5.26 -9.23 0.22
N ALA A 105 -6.10 -8.30 0.65
CA ALA A 105 -5.66 -6.95 1.03
C ALA A 105 -6.22 -6.50 2.37
N GLU A 106 -5.48 -5.60 3.02
CA GLU A 106 -6.01 -4.77 4.09
C GLU A 106 -6.13 -3.32 3.62
N CYS A 107 -7.29 -2.68 3.86
CA CYS A 107 -7.41 -1.23 3.72
C CYS A 107 -6.75 -0.54 4.93
N LEU A 108 -5.67 0.20 4.67
CA LEU A 108 -4.94 1.02 5.66
C LEU A 108 -5.66 2.35 5.94
N GLY A 109 -6.50 2.80 5.02
CA GLY A 109 -7.26 4.05 5.09
C GLY A 109 -7.68 4.49 3.69
N PHE A 110 -8.24 5.69 3.58
CA PHE A 110 -8.54 6.32 2.30
C PHE A 110 -8.31 7.82 2.34
N HIS A 111 -8.28 8.44 1.17
CA HIS A 111 -8.31 9.89 1.02
C HIS A 111 -9.20 10.32 -0.14
N GLU A 112 -9.50 11.61 -0.17
CA GLU A 112 -10.20 12.25 -1.29
C GLU A 112 -9.20 13.01 -2.16
N GLU A 113 -9.38 12.87 -3.49
CA GLU A 113 -8.74 13.64 -4.56
C GLU A 113 -9.81 14.19 -5.51
N VAL A 114 -9.56 15.36 -6.11
CA VAL A 114 -10.37 15.82 -7.24
C VAL A 114 -9.91 15.08 -8.49
N ARG A 115 -10.84 14.41 -9.17
CA ARG A 115 -10.59 13.70 -10.44
C ARG A 115 -11.76 13.96 -11.40
N PRO A 116 -11.54 13.92 -12.73
CA PRO A 116 -12.64 13.95 -13.69
C PRO A 116 -13.53 12.72 -13.51
N ASP A 117 -14.83 12.89 -13.79
CA ASP A 117 -15.78 11.81 -13.91
C ASP A 117 -15.97 11.35 -15.37
N THR A 118 -16.95 10.48 -15.64
CA THR A 118 -17.22 9.96 -17.00
C THR A 118 -17.62 11.04 -18.01
N ASN A 119 -18.16 12.18 -17.56
CA ASN A 119 -18.50 13.32 -18.40
C ASN A 119 -17.32 14.30 -18.55
N GLY A 120 -16.24 14.10 -17.78
CA GLY A 120 -15.13 15.05 -17.65
C GLY A 120 -15.32 16.09 -16.53
N ASP A 121 -16.43 16.03 -15.78
CA ASP A 121 -16.71 16.97 -14.69
C ASP A 121 -15.83 16.67 -13.47
N GLU A 122 -15.34 17.70 -12.76
CA GLU A 122 -14.58 17.50 -11.52
C GLU A 122 -15.47 16.91 -10.41
N ARG A 123 -15.02 15.80 -9.81
CA ARG A 123 -15.66 15.17 -8.65
C ARG A 123 -14.65 14.87 -7.53
N ASN A 124 -15.15 14.78 -6.30
CA ASN A 124 -14.43 14.18 -5.19
C ASN A 124 -14.44 12.65 -5.33
N ALA A 125 -13.25 12.06 -5.52
CA ALA A 125 -13.03 10.63 -5.65
C ALA A 125 -12.33 10.06 -4.42
N PHE A 126 -12.81 8.92 -3.90
CA PHE A 126 -12.14 8.18 -2.83
C PHE A 126 -11.02 7.31 -3.37
N ILE A 127 -9.83 7.44 -2.79
CA ILE A 127 -8.65 6.63 -3.08
C ILE A 127 -8.33 5.81 -1.84
N PHE A 128 -8.52 4.50 -1.92
CA PHE A 128 -8.25 3.55 -0.85
C PHE A 128 -6.78 3.12 -0.88
N HIS A 129 -6.16 3.07 0.29
CA HIS A 129 -4.80 2.60 0.49
C HIS A 129 -4.84 1.12 0.86
N LEU A 130 -4.52 0.24 -0.09
CA LEU A 130 -4.59 -1.21 0.06
C LEU A 130 -3.20 -1.81 0.19
N ASP A 131 -2.99 -2.60 1.23
CA ASP A 131 -1.78 -3.38 1.44
C ASP A 131 -2.05 -4.85 1.03
N ILE A 132 -1.52 -5.27 -0.12
CA ILE A 132 -1.85 -6.57 -0.77
C ILE A 132 -0.84 -7.64 -0.35
N ASN A 133 -1.31 -8.79 0.14
CA ASN A 133 -0.52 -9.99 0.44
C ASN A 133 -0.47 -10.88 -0.81
N SER A 134 0.61 -10.78 -1.62
CA SER A 134 0.65 -11.29 -3.01
C SER A 134 1.78 -12.28 -3.33
N ILE A 135 2.13 -13.18 -2.41
CA ILE A 135 3.16 -14.22 -2.58
C ILE A 135 2.45 -15.59 -2.60
N GLU A 136 2.59 -16.49 -3.56
CA GLU A 136 3.55 -16.69 -4.68
C GLU A 136 2.76 -16.79 -6.04
N ALA A 137 3.30 -16.63 -7.26
CA ALA A 137 4.67 -16.54 -7.76
C ALA A 137 4.76 -15.85 -9.17
N GLU A 138 6.00 -15.71 -9.67
CA GLU A 138 6.47 -15.61 -11.08
C GLU A 138 6.00 -14.48 -12.05
N ASN A 139 7.01 -13.71 -12.47
CA ASN A 139 7.26 -13.16 -13.82
C ASN A 139 6.23 -12.22 -14.48
N GLU A 140 6.41 -10.91 -14.31
CA GLU A 140 6.89 -10.05 -15.41
C GLU A 140 7.46 -8.71 -14.88
N ILE A 141 8.46 -8.15 -15.55
CA ILE A 141 9.13 -6.92 -15.13
C ILE A 141 8.47 -5.71 -15.81
N ASN A 142 8.02 -4.74 -15.01
CA ASN A 142 7.90 -3.36 -15.46
C ASN A 142 8.68 -2.45 -14.51
N GLU A 143 9.49 -1.55 -15.06
CA GLU A 143 10.24 -0.56 -14.29
C GLU A 143 9.34 0.62 -13.90
N PRO A 144 9.46 1.16 -12.67
CA PRO A 144 8.78 2.40 -12.33
C PRO A 144 9.39 3.57 -13.12
N ARG A 145 8.56 4.26 -13.93
CA ARG A 145 8.93 5.55 -14.50
C ARG A 145 9.23 6.54 -13.37
N SER A 146 10.36 7.22 -13.47
CA SER A 146 10.90 8.08 -12.41
C SER A 146 10.36 9.50 -12.45
N ASP A 147 9.04 9.67 -12.36
CA ASP A 147 8.44 11.00 -12.32
C ASP A 147 8.33 11.56 -10.89
N TYR A 148 9.00 12.71 -10.71
CA TYR A 148 9.02 13.51 -9.50
C TYR A 148 7.81 14.44 -9.41
N ASP A 149 7.59 14.98 -8.20
CA ASP A 149 6.59 16.02 -7.83
C ASP A 149 5.13 15.50 -7.74
N SER A 150 4.25 16.05 -6.89
CA SER A 150 4.43 17.15 -5.93
C SER A 150 3.58 16.95 -4.67
N GLY A 151 4.14 17.28 -3.50
CA GLY A 151 3.44 17.20 -2.21
C GLY A 151 4.17 17.99 -1.12
N LYS A 152 3.68 19.20 -0.81
CA LYS A 152 4.15 20.15 0.23
C LYS A 152 5.65 20.08 0.59
N LYS A 153 6.48 20.82 -0.15
CA LYS A 153 7.96 20.92 0.03
C LYS A 153 8.44 21.46 1.41
N ASN A 154 7.57 21.98 2.27
CA ASN A 154 7.96 22.66 3.51
C ASN A 154 8.21 21.72 4.69
N ASP A 155 7.30 20.78 4.99
CA ASP A 155 7.44 19.91 6.18
C ASP A 155 8.60 18.90 6.04
N VAL A 156 8.83 18.42 4.82
CA VAL A 156 9.95 17.53 4.48
C VAL A 156 11.31 18.25 4.60
N LYS A 157 11.36 19.56 4.38
CA LYS A 157 12.58 20.37 4.57
C LYS A 157 13.00 20.40 6.05
N THR A 158 12.03 20.55 6.95
CA THR A 158 12.27 20.51 8.41
C THR A 158 12.63 19.14 8.95
N LEU A 159 12.22 18.03 8.32
CA LEU A 159 12.60 16.68 8.76
C LEU A 159 14.08 16.36 8.47
N LYS A 160 14.61 16.78 7.32
CA LYS A 160 15.97 16.40 6.86
C LYS A 160 17.12 16.86 7.74
N ASN A 161 16.92 17.90 8.56
CA ASN A 161 17.93 18.45 9.46
C ASN A 161 17.80 17.92 10.89
N LYS A 162 16.87 17.00 11.16
CA LYS A 162 16.63 16.44 12.50
C LYS A 162 17.62 15.33 12.82
N SER A 163 17.98 15.24 14.10
CA SER A 163 18.75 14.11 14.62
C SER A 163 17.95 12.80 14.53
N LEU A 164 18.64 11.67 14.58
CA LEU A 164 18.02 10.33 14.54
C LEU A 164 16.92 10.18 15.62
N LYS A 165 17.17 10.69 16.83
CA LYS A 165 16.23 10.68 17.96
C LYS A 165 14.96 11.52 17.71
N GLU A 166 15.10 12.64 17.01
CA GLU A 166 13.95 13.49 16.64
C GLU A 166 13.16 12.92 15.47
N LEU A 167 13.82 12.32 14.49
CA LEU A 167 13.17 11.55 13.42
C LEU A 167 12.36 10.39 14.00
N ARG A 168 12.94 9.64 14.96
CA ARG A 168 12.24 8.59 15.72
C ARG A 168 11.00 9.12 16.44
N LYS A 169 11.13 10.24 17.16
CA LYS A 169 10.01 10.89 17.87
C LYS A 169 8.90 11.33 16.89
N ALA A 170 9.27 11.80 15.70
CA ALA A 170 8.32 12.16 14.64
C ALA A 170 7.64 10.92 14.02
N ALA A 171 8.38 9.82 13.80
CA ALA A 171 7.84 8.54 13.33
C ALA A 171 6.87 7.86 14.34
N LEU A 172 6.96 8.21 15.63
CA LEU A 172 6.04 7.76 16.67
C LEU A 172 4.90 8.75 16.96
N HIS A 173 4.84 9.89 16.28
CA HIS A 173 3.84 10.92 16.54
C HIS A 173 2.44 10.47 16.12
N LYS A 174 1.49 10.49 17.06
CA LYS A 174 0.07 10.21 16.82
C LYS A 174 -0.74 11.49 16.98
N ALA A 175 -1.62 11.77 16.03
CA ALA A 175 -2.61 12.84 16.18
C ALA A 175 -3.54 12.55 17.38
N PRO A 176 -4.03 13.57 18.10
CA PRO A 176 -5.06 13.40 19.12
C PRO A 176 -6.27 12.62 18.60
N SER A 177 -6.90 11.80 19.45
CA SER A 177 -8.11 11.05 19.11
C SER A 177 -9.22 11.94 18.53
N ASN A 178 -9.32 13.17 19.04
CA ASN A 178 -10.35 14.15 18.68
C ASN A 178 -9.97 15.02 17.46
N SER A 179 -8.82 14.81 16.82
CA SER A 179 -8.42 15.57 15.63
C SER A 179 -9.33 15.34 14.43
N LYS A 180 -9.47 16.38 13.60
CA LYS A 180 -10.26 16.35 12.36
C LYS A 180 -9.65 15.36 11.35
N PRO A 181 -10.44 14.80 10.40
CA PRO A 181 -9.92 13.86 9.40
C PRO A 181 -8.74 14.39 8.59
N LYS A 182 -8.74 15.69 8.26
CA LYS A 182 -7.62 16.37 7.58
C LYS A 182 -6.33 16.37 8.41
N GLU A 183 -6.41 16.70 9.70
CA GLU A 183 -5.27 16.70 10.63
C GLU A 183 -4.72 15.28 10.83
N LYS A 184 -5.60 14.27 10.86
CA LYS A 184 -5.22 12.85 10.92
C LYS A 184 -4.46 12.42 9.65
N ARG A 185 -4.94 12.80 8.45
CA ARG A 185 -4.22 12.58 7.17
C ARG A 185 -2.85 13.27 7.16
N GLU A 186 -2.78 14.54 7.55
CA GLU A 186 -1.51 15.30 7.57
C GLU A 186 -0.51 14.73 8.59
N SER A 187 -0.97 14.33 9.78
CA SER A 187 -0.10 13.65 10.76
C SER A 187 0.35 12.27 10.30
N ALA A 188 -0.47 11.50 9.58
CA ALA A 188 -0.09 10.19 9.06
C ALA A 188 1.01 10.33 7.98
N HIS A 189 0.83 11.24 7.03
CA HIS A 189 1.82 11.54 6.00
C HIS A 189 3.16 12.02 6.59
N TYR A 190 3.11 12.97 7.54
CA TYR A 190 4.30 13.45 8.25
C TYR A 190 5.04 12.31 8.99
N ARG A 191 4.28 11.42 9.64
CA ARG A 191 4.82 10.28 10.39
C ARG A 191 5.49 9.26 9.46
N SER A 192 4.90 8.94 8.30
CA SER A 192 5.48 7.99 7.34
C SER A 192 6.74 8.55 6.63
N GLU A 193 6.79 9.85 6.30
CA GLU A 193 8.02 10.48 5.79
C GLU A 193 9.12 10.52 6.87
N ALA A 194 8.77 10.81 8.13
CA ALA A 194 9.71 10.76 9.26
C ALA A 194 10.25 9.34 9.50
N LEU A 195 9.40 8.31 9.39
CA LEU A 195 9.77 6.90 9.50
C LEU A 195 10.74 6.49 8.39
N LYS A 196 10.45 6.87 7.14
CA LYS A 196 11.34 6.63 5.99
C LYS A 196 12.71 7.26 6.19
N LEU A 197 12.76 8.53 6.59
CA LEU A 197 14.02 9.23 6.87
C LEU A 197 14.76 8.61 8.07
N TYR A 198 14.04 8.21 9.12
CA TYR A 198 14.61 7.53 10.29
C TYR A 198 15.29 6.20 9.93
N VAL A 199 14.60 5.32 9.20
CA VAL A 199 15.11 3.99 8.82
C VAL A 199 16.30 4.10 7.87
N LEU A 200 16.26 5.04 6.92
CA LEU A 200 17.42 5.31 6.05
C LEU A 200 18.61 5.91 6.83
N ALA A 201 18.36 6.71 7.86
CA ALA A 201 19.43 7.28 8.69
C ALA A 201 20.05 6.24 9.65
N ARG A 202 19.23 5.39 10.31
CA ARG A 202 19.73 4.37 11.25
C ARG A 202 20.59 3.31 10.55
N SER A 203 20.25 2.98 9.30
CA SER A 203 20.97 1.97 8.50
C SER A 203 22.38 2.41 8.08
N LYS A 204 22.69 3.72 8.16
CA LYS A 204 23.99 4.32 7.81
C LYS A 204 24.45 3.99 6.38
N GLY A 205 23.51 3.67 5.48
CA GLY A 205 23.81 3.28 4.10
C GLY A 205 24.16 1.80 3.91
N ILE A 206 23.92 0.95 4.91
CA ILE A 206 24.04 -0.51 4.83
C ILE A 206 22.63 -1.12 4.71
N CYS A 207 22.45 -2.07 3.81
CA CYS A 207 21.21 -2.85 3.69
C CYS A 207 21.02 -3.73 4.92
N GLU A 208 19.96 -3.51 5.70
CA GLU A 208 19.66 -4.29 6.91
C GLU A 208 19.35 -5.77 6.57
N GLY A 209 18.87 -6.06 5.35
CA GLY A 209 18.51 -7.41 4.91
C GLY A 209 19.65 -8.31 4.39
N CYS A 210 20.81 -7.76 4.01
CA CYS A 210 21.98 -8.53 3.58
C CYS A 210 23.33 -8.03 4.12
N ASN A 211 23.34 -6.95 4.89
CA ASN A 211 24.52 -6.31 5.48
C ASN A 211 25.58 -5.82 4.47
N ALA A 212 25.22 -5.66 3.20
CA ALA A 212 26.06 -5.02 2.19
C ALA A 212 25.83 -3.49 2.15
N GLU A 213 26.81 -2.72 1.69
CA GLU A 213 26.63 -1.30 1.39
C GLU A 213 25.54 -1.07 0.33
N ALA A 214 24.92 0.12 0.35
CA ALA A 214 24.01 0.55 -0.71
C ALA A 214 24.71 0.48 -2.09
N PRO A 215 24.03 -0.01 -3.14
CA PRO A 215 24.65 -0.29 -4.44
C PRO A 215 25.19 0.95 -5.14
N PHE A 216 24.67 2.14 -4.82
CA PHE A 216 25.17 3.41 -5.33
C PHE A 216 24.77 4.57 -4.40
N LYS A 217 25.38 5.74 -4.62
CA LYS A 217 25.05 6.99 -3.94
C LYS A 217 24.32 7.93 -4.90
N THR A 218 23.23 8.52 -4.43
CA THR A 218 22.52 9.61 -5.10
C THR A 218 23.05 10.97 -4.62
N ARG A 219 22.59 12.07 -5.23
CA ARG A 219 22.79 13.45 -4.70
C ARG A 219 22.27 13.66 -3.27
N LYS A 220 21.47 12.73 -2.73
CA LYS A 220 20.89 12.77 -1.37
C LYS A 220 21.57 11.78 -0.40
N GLY A 221 22.55 10.99 -0.85
CA GLY A 221 23.20 9.94 -0.07
C GLY A 221 22.97 8.51 -0.62
N PRO A 222 23.37 7.47 0.14
CA PRO A 222 23.23 6.06 -0.24
C PRO A 222 21.82 5.68 -0.68
N PHE A 223 21.68 4.86 -1.73
CA PHE A 223 20.38 4.42 -2.23
C PHE A 223 19.91 3.13 -1.55
N LEU A 224 18.97 3.28 -0.62
CA LEU A 224 18.23 2.18 0.01
C LEU A 224 16.74 2.50 -0.01
N GLU A 225 15.92 1.46 0.07
CA GLU A 225 14.47 1.50 0.03
C GLU A 225 13.89 1.10 1.39
N CYS A 226 12.73 1.67 1.73
CA CYS A 226 12.08 1.50 3.02
C CYS A 226 10.99 0.43 2.89
N HIS A 227 11.13 -0.70 3.58
CA HIS A 227 10.26 -1.87 3.44
C HIS A 227 9.58 -2.24 4.77
N HIS A 228 8.27 -2.49 4.75
CA HIS A 228 7.48 -2.84 5.94
C HIS A 228 7.44 -4.37 6.12
N VAL A 229 7.75 -4.86 7.33
CA VAL A 229 7.95 -6.30 7.63
C VAL A 229 6.88 -6.90 8.54
N HIS A 230 6.13 -6.07 9.28
CA HIS A 230 4.97 -6.49 10.05
C HIS A 230 3.71 -5.77 9.56
N ARG A 231 2.61 -6.50 9.41
CA ARG A 231 1.30 -5.93 9.07
C ARG A 231 0.41 -5.63 10.30
N LEU A 232 0.73 -6.15 11.50
CA LEU A 232 0.28 -5.78 12.88
C LEU A 232 0.98 -6.76 13.88
N ALA A 233 1.13 -6.54 15.20
CA ALA A 233 0.63 -5.53 16.14
C ALA A 233 1.78 -4.85 16.95
N ASP A 234 1.49 -4.23 18.11
CA ASP A 234 2.39 -3.42 19.00
C ASP A 234 2.82 -2.01 18.52
N GLY A 235 2.31 -1.55 17.37
CA GLY A 235 2.52 -0.15 16.95
C GLY A 235 1.75 0.31 15.72
N GLY A 236 1.21 -0.63 14.94
CA GLY A 236 0.78 -0.42 13.55
C GLY A 236 1.90 -0.81 12.58
N PRO A 237 1.63 -0.93 11.26
CA PRO A 237 2.67 -1.23 10.26
C PRO A 237 3.78 -0.16 10.27
N ASP A 238 3.35 1.08 10.49
CA ASP A 238 4.12 2.32 10.55
C ASP A 238 4.99 2.54 11.81
N HIS A 239 5.45 1.46 12.46
CA HIS A 239 6.30 1.56 13.65
C HIS A 239 7.78 1.30 13.29
N PRO A 240 8.76 2.00 13.90
CA PRO A 240 10.20 1.75 13.66
C PRO A 240 10.68 0.28 13.77
N LYS A 241 10.09 -0.51 14.68
CA LYS A 241 10.35 -1.98 14.79
C LYS A 241 9.78 -2.82 13.63
N ASN A 242 8.96 -2.23 12.77
CA ASN A 242 8.17 -2.91 11.74
C ASN A 242 8.61 -2.55 10.33
N VAL A 243 9.76 -1.88 10.18
CA VAL A 243 10.30 -1.37 8.91
C VAL A 243 11.81 -1.64 8.85
N VAL A 244 12.34 -1.86 7.65
CA VAL A 244 13.77 -2.05 7.36
C VAL A 244 14.27 -1.23 6.16
N ALA A 245 15.56 -0.94 6.12
CA ALA A 245 16.24 -0.33 4.98
C ALA A 245 16.90 -1.42 4.11
N LEU A 246 16.43 -1.59 2.87
CA LEU A 246 16.89 -2.64 1.95
C LEU A 246 17.56 -2.07 0.70
N CYS A 247 18.53 -2.79 0.15
CA CYS A 247 18.96 -2.54 -1.23
C CYS A 247 17.91 -3.10 -2.22
N PRO A 248 17.88 -2.63 -3.49
CA PRO A 248 16.88 -3.04 -4.47
C PRO A 248 16.75 -4.55 -4.66
N ASN A 249 17.86 -5.29 -4.55
CA ASN A 249 17.86 -6.75 -4.66
C ASN A 249 17.18 -7.41 -3.45
N CYS A 250 17.41 -6.91 -2.23
CA CYS A 250 16.76 -7.43 -1.03
C CYS A 250 15.30 -7.01 -0.94
N HIS A 251 14.98 -5.79 -1.36
CA HIS A 251 13.60 -5.30 -1.46
C HIS A 251 12.81 -6.14 -2.49
N ARG A 252 13.35 -6.37 -3.68
CA ARG A 252 12.76 -7.29 -4.67
C ARG A 252 12.67 -8.73 -4.15
N ARG A 253 13.66 -9.23 -3.39
CA ARG A 253 13.55 -10.56 -2.74
C ARG A 253 12.38 -10.61 -1.76
N ALA A 254 12.18 -9.56 -0.96
CA ALA A 254 11.10 -9.49 0.02
C ALA A 254 9.69 -9.46 -0.62
N HIS A 255 9.56 -9.00 -1.88
CA HIS A 255 8.28 -9.01 -2.60
C HIS A 255 8.09 -10.20 -3.55
N TYR A 256 9.16 -10.67 -4.20
CA TYR A 256 9.05 -11.51 -5.41
C TYR A 256 9.82 -12.83 -5.38
N ALA A 257 10.70 -13.07 -4.40
CA ALA A 257 11.41 -14.35 -4.36
C ALA A 257 10.50 -15.48 -3.87
N ILE A 258 10.81 -16.72 -4.28
CA ILE A 258 10.14 -17.94 -3.80
C ILE A 258 10.23 -18.03 -2.27
N ASP A 259 11.33 -17.59 -1.68
CA ASP A 259 11.54 -17.59 -0.23
C ASP A 259 11.06 -16.32 0.49
N SER A 260 10.35 -15.43 -0.20
CA SER A 260 9.94 -14.10 0.32
C SER A 260 9.20 -14.17 1.64
N THR A 261 8.31 -15.15 1.86
CA THR A 261 7.64 -15.36 3.17
C THR A 261 8.66 -15.59 4.29
N ALA A 262 9.56 -16.57 4.13
CA ALA A 262 10.60 -16.88 5.11
C ALA A 262 11.62 -15.73 5.27
N TYR A 263 11.90 -15.00 4.18
CA TYR A 263 12.76 -13.84 4.19
C TYR A 263 12.13 -12.68 4.98
N ASN A 264 10.84 -12.40 4.83
CA ASN A 264 10.13 -11.39 5.63
C ASN A 264 10.06 -11.79 7.12
N GLU A 265 9.82 -13.06 7.47
CA GLU A 265 9.91 -13.51 8.86
C GLU A 265 11.30 -13.24 9.47
N LYS A 266 12.38 -13.45 8.70
CA LYS A 266 13.73 -13.05 9.13
C LYS A 266 13.84 -11.53 9.27
N LEU A 267 13.31 -10.75 8.33
CA LEU A 267 13.38 -9.28 8.36
C LEU A 267 12.61 -8.66 9.54
N LYS A 268 11.55 -9.30 10.07
CA LYS A 268 10.89 -8.88 11.33
C LYS A 268 11.83 -8.84 12.53
N LEU A 269 12.68 -9.86 12.66
CA LEU A 269 13.70 -9.95 13.71
C LEU A 269 14.81 -8.91 13.48
N VAL A 270 15.22 -8.70 12.22
CA VAL A 270 16.17 -7.65 11.83
C VAL A 270 15.64 -6.26 12.20
N ALA A 271 14.38 -5.95 11.86
CA ALA A 271 13.77 -4.64 12.14
C ALA A 271 13.72 -4.32 13.64
N SER A 272 13.39 -5.32 14.46
CA SER A 272 13.34 -5.19 15.92
C SER A 272 14.75 -4.96 16.49
N SER A 273 15.72 -5.75 16.07
CA SER A 273 17.13 -5.61 16.48
C SER A 273 17.75 -4.29 16.00
N ALA A 274 17.45 -3.86 14.78
CA ALA A 274 17.96 -2.61 14.21
C ALA A 274 17.38 -1.38 14.92
N GLU A 275 16.13 -1.46 15.37
CA GLU A 275 15.52 -0.43 16.23
C GLU A 275 16.17 -0.39 17.61
N GLU A 276 16.40 -1.54 18.25
CA GLU A 276 17.00 -1.62 19.59
C GLU A 276 18.46 -1.14 19.59
N ASN A 277 19.22 -1.41 18.52
CA ASN A 277 20.58 -0.89 18.31
C ASN A 277 20.62 0.61 17.95
N ALA A 278 19.47 1.25 17.69
CA ALA A 278 19.37 2.66 17.33
C ALA A 278 18.82 3.57 18.46
N MET A 279 18.49 2.97 19.61
CA MET A 279 17.97 3.66 20.81
C MET A 279 19.08 4.20 21.73
#